data_AF-A0A1I9GE82-F1
#
_entry.id   AF-A0A1I9GE82-F1
#
_cell.length_a   1.000
_cell.length_b   1.000
_cell.length_c   1.000
_cell.angle_alpha   90.00
_cell.angle_beta   90.00
_cell.angle_gamma   90.00
#
_symmetry.space_group_name_H-M   'P 1'
#
loop_
_entity.id
_entity.type
_entity.pdbx_description
1 polymer ?
#
loop_
_entity_poly.entity_id
_entity_poly.type
_entity_poly.pdbx_seq_one_letter_code
_entity_poly.pdbx_strand_id
1 'polypeptide(L)'
;MHDILDAQYLYDHHNDDSYLRRVIRPLESLLVGHKRIVVKDSAVNAICYGAKILLPGILRFENGIELNEEIVIVTTKGEAICLALALMTTSTMAVTDHGVVAKIKRVIMERDTYARKWCLGPVASKKKAMISQGLLDKYGKQTRKLRLVGVPLITILVSPIPLAVASRYHWKIRKRFMKTSHQKRKKGKR
;
A
#
# COMPACT_ATOMS: atom_id res chain seq x y z
N MET A 1 13.64 40.97 16.98
CA MET A 1 13.58 41.32 15.54
C MET A 1 14.97 41.45 14.92
N HIS A 2 16.00 41.88 15.67
CA HIS A 2 17.39 41.96 15.17
C HIS A 2 17.96 40.63 14.69
N ASP A 3 17.68 39.52 15.38
CA ASP A 3 18.24 38.20 15.03
C ASP A 3 17.88 37.73 13.62
N ILE A 4 16.71 38.10 13.10
CA ILE A 4 16.28 37.74 11.74
C ILE A 4 17.06 38.55 10.70
N LEU A 5 17.29 39.84 10.99
CA LEU A 5 18.03 40.73 10.11
C LEU A 5 19.50 40.35 10.03
N ASP A 6 20.10 40.05 11.19
CA ASP A 6 21.50 39.59 11.27
C ASP A 6 21.68 38.24 10.58
N ALA A 7 20.72 37.31 10.74
CA ALA A 7 20.73 36.03 10.05
C ALA A 7 20.62 36.17 8.53
N GLN A 8 19.77 37.06 8.04
CA GLN A 8 19.65 37.32 6.61
C GLN A 8 20.94 37.92 6.04
N TYR A 9 21.53 38.89 6.74
CA TYR A 9 22.78 39.53 6.31
C TYR A 9 23.94 38.52 6.18
N LEU A 10 24.13 37.68 7.20
CA LEU A 10 25.17 36.64 7.20
C LEU A 10 24.96 35.62 6.07
N TYR A 11 23.71 35.25 5.77
CA TYR A 11 23.39 34.38 4.65
C TYR A 11 23.76 35.04 3.31
N ASP A 12 23.40 36.31 3.10
CA ASP A 12 23.65 37.00 1.83
C ASP A 12 25.13 37.33 1.58
N HIS A 13 25.91 37.61 2.64
CA HIS A 13 27.30 38.08 2.52
C HIS A 13 28.33 36.97 2.68
N HIS A 14 28.05 35.99 3.54
CA HIS A 14 28.98 34.92 3.88
C HIS A 14 28.50 33.53 3.47
N ASN A 15 27.27 33.41 2.93
CA ASN A 15 26.66 32.14 2.54
C ASN A 15 26.58 31.14 3.70
N ASP A 16 26.57 31.64 4.94
CA ASP A 16 26.45 30.84 6.16
C ASP A 16 24.98 30.79 6.61
N ASP A 17 24.39 29.60 6.56
CA ASP A 17 22.99 29.34 6.89
C ASP A 17 22.79 28.88 8.34
N SER A 18 23.87 28.74 9.12
CA SER A 18 23.84 28.25 10.51
C SER A 18 22.94 29.10 11.41
N TYR A 19 23.05 30.43 11.29
CA TYR A 19 22.27 31.36 12.12
C TYR A 19 20.79 31.37 11.71
N LEU A 20 20.51 31.28 10.41
CA LEU A 20 19.16 31.22 9.86
C LEU A 20 18.40 29.95 10.29
N ARG A 21 19.08 28.78 10.26
CA ARG A 21 18.52 27.50 10.73
C ARG A 21 18.22 27.47 12.23
N ARG A 22 18.86 28.32 13.02
CA ARG A 22 18.60 28.43 14.47
C ARG A 22 17.36 29.29 14.76
N VAL A 23 17.16 30.35 13.98
CA VAL A 23 16.03 31.28 14.14
C VAL A 23 14.74 30.65 13.60
N ILE A 24 14.81 30.00 12.44
CA ILE A 24 13.66 29.36 11.80
C ILE A 24 13.50 27.94 12.36
N ARG A 25 12.52 27.75 13.23
CA ARG A 25 12.14 26.42 13.71
C ARG A 25 11.16 25.74 12.76
N PRO A 26 11.26 24.42 12.58
CA PRO A 26 10.36 23.68 11.72
C PRO A 26 8.97 23.56 12.38
N LEU A 27 7.93 23.47 11.55
CA LEU A 27 6.52 23.50 11.97
C LEU A 27 6.12 22.34 12.91
N GLU A 28 6.88 21.25 12.87
CA GLU A 28 6.75 20.08 13.73
C GLU A 28 6.90 20.44 15.21
N SER A 29 7.65 21.50 15.54
CA SER A 29 7.82 21.96 16.92
C SER A 29 6.51 22.41 17.57
N LEU A 30 5.50 22.82 16.80
CA LEU A 30 4.19 23.21 17.31
C LEU A 30 3.29 22.01 17.60
N LEU A 31 3.61 20.84 17.02
CA LEU A 31 2.76 19.65 17.02
C LEU A 31 3.16 18.62 18.09
N VAL A 32 4.14 18.95 18.93
CA VAL A 32 4.71 18.05 19.95
C VAL A 32 3.66 17.63 21.01
N GLY A 33 2.64 18.45 21.25
CA GLY A 33 1.60 18.16 22.25
C GLY A 33 0.57 17.10 21.84
N HIS A 34 0.53 16.70 20.57
CA HIS A 34 -0.45 15.75 20.05
C HIS A 34 0.11 14.34 19.93
N LYS A 35 -0.76 13.34 20.11
CA LYS A 35 -0.40 11.93 19.90
C LYS A 35 -0.10 11.66 18.43
N ARG A 36 0.89 10.81 18.18
CA ARG A 36 1.43 10.55 16.85
C ARG A 36 1.01 9.19 16.32
N ILE A 37 0.63 9.17 15.05
CA ILE A 37 0.46 7.94 14.27
C ILE A 37 1.44 7.95 13.10
N VAL A 38 2.30 6.94 13.05
CA VAL A 38 3.29 6.76 11.97
C VAL A 38 2.65 5.97 10.84
N VAL A 39 2.65 6.55 9.65
CA VAL A 39 2.05 5.97 8.44
C VAL A 39 3.11 5.47 7.48
N LYS A 40 2.76 4.44 6.72
CA LYS A 40 3.58 3.90 5.63
C LYS A 40 3.72 4.91 4.50
N ASP A 41 4.93 5.07 3.96
CA ASP A 41 5.22 6.00 2.86
C ASP A 41 4.31 5.84 1.63
N SER A 42 3.78 4.64 1.40
CA SER A 42 2.84 4.38 0.29
C SER A 42 1.46 5.05 0.46
N ALA A 43 1.06 5.33 1.69
CA ALA A 43 -0.22 5.95 2.02
C ALA A 43 -0.13 7.47 2.14
N VAL A 44 1.08 8.04 2.29
CA VAL A 44 1.30 9.48 2.53
C VAL A 44 0.63 10.34 1.47
N ASN A 45 0.90 10.09 0.18
CA ASN A 45 0.34 10.94 -0.87
C ASN A 45 -1.20 10.83 -0.94
N ALA A 46 -1.78 9.65 -0.65
CA ALA A 46 -3.24 9.51 -0.58
C ALA A 46 -3.85 10.40 0.51
N ILE A 47 -3.18 10.50 1.66
CA ILE A 47 -3.58 11.36 2.78
C ILE A 47 -3.45 12.84 2.39
N CYS A 48 -2.42 13.24 1.63
CA CYS A 48 -2.28 14.61 1.13
C CYS A 48 -3.42 15.03 0.19
N TYR A 49 -4.06 14.08 -0.50
CA TYR A 49 -5.27 14.33 -1.28
C TYR A 49 -6.57 14.33 -0.45
N GLY A 50 -6.49 14.07 0.85
CA GLY A 50 -7.66 14.03 1.75
C GLY A 50 -8.28 12.63 1.89
N ALA A 51 -7.59 11.56 1.52
CA ALA A 51 -8.09 10.21 1.76
C ALA A 51 -8.14 9.89 3.26
N LYS A 52 -9.17 9.16 3.71
CA LYS A 52 -9.27 8.70 5.09
C LYS A 52 -8.12 7.74 5.42
N ILE A 53 -7.62 7.79 6.65
CA ILE A 53 -6.55 6.90 7.10
C ILE A 53 -7.14 5.54 7.49
N LEU A 54 -6.61 4.50 6.89
CA LEU A 54 -7.03 3.11 7.11
C LEU A 54 -5.95 2.36 7.90
N LEU A 55 -6.38 1.34 8.66
CA LEU A 55 -5.50 0.42 9.38
C LEU A 55 -4.28 -0.11 8.58
N PRO A 56 -4.42 -0.62 7.34
CA PRO A 56 -3.27 -1.10 6.56
C PRO A 56 -2.24 -0.02 6.19
N GLY A 57 -2.59 1.26 6.36
CA GLY A 57 -1.69 2.38 6.14
C GLY A 57 -0.79 2.69 7.34
N ILE A 58 -1.06 2.14 8.51
CA ILE A 58 -0.38 2.49 9.76
C ILE A 58 0.77 1.52 10.02
N LEU A 59 1.90 2.06 10.48
CA LEU A 59 3.06 1.30 10.94
C LEU A 59 3.12 1.25 12.47
N ARG A 60 2.96 2.40 13.11
CA ARG A 60 3.06 2.55 14.57
C ARG A 60 2.03 3.57 15.05
N PHE A 61 1.49 3.36 16.23
CA PHE A 61 0.59 4.29 16.89
C PHE A 61 1.07 4.49 18.34
N GLU A 62 0.78 5.66 18.88
CA GLU A 62 1.07 5.99 20.27
C GLU A 62 -0.01 5.41 21.20
N ASN A 63 0.35 5.21 22.47
CA ASN A 63 -0.57 4.65 23.46
C ASN A 63 -1.55 5.72 23.98
N GLY A 64 -2.75 5.27 24.36
CA GLY A 64 -3.74 6.12 25.01
C GLY A 64 -4.54 7.01 24.06
N ILE A 65 -4.52 6.76 22.75
CA ILE A 65 -5.41 7.43 21.79
C ILE A 65 -6.87 7.08 22.11
N GLU A 66 -7.66 8.12 22.38
CA GLU A 66 -9.09 8.04 22.65
C GLU A 66 -9.92 8.40 21.41
N LEU A 67 -11.22 8.09 21.46
CA LEU A 67 -12.16 8.45 20.40
C LEU A 67 -12.34 9.97 20.30
N ASN A 68 -12.34 10.48 19.07
CA ASN A 68 -12.48 11.90 18.72
C ASN A 68 -11.35 12.81 19.22
N GLU A 69 -10.23 12.24 19.67
CA GLU A 69 -9.06 13.02 20.05
C GLU A 69 -8.31 13.57 18.82
N GLU A 70 -7.67 14.73 18.97
CA GLU A 70 -6.81 15.31 17.95
C GLU A 70 -5.43 14.65 17.93
N ILE A 71 -5.08 14.11 16.78
CA ILE A 71 -3.84 13.38 16.54
C ILE A 71 -3.08 13.95 15.35
N VAL A 72 -1.76 13.81 15.39
CA VAL A 72 -0.87 14.16 14.29
C VAL A 72 -0.46 12.90 13.57
N ILE A 73 -0.51 12.95 12.24
CA ILE A 73 -0.06 11.86 11.39
C ILE A 73 1.31 12.23 10.84
N VAL A 74 2.27 11.34 11.06
CA VAL A 74 3.67 11.55 10.71
C VAL A 74 4.17 10.48 9.75
N THR A 75 5.16 10.85 8.93
CA THR A 75 5.93 9.88 8.14
C THR A 75 6.93 9.13 9.01
N THR A 76 7.58 8.11 8.45
CA THR A 76 8.71 7.42 9.10
C THR A 76 9.90 8.34 9.37
N LYS A 77 10.02 9.45 8.62
CA LYS A 77 11.05 10.47 8.80
C LYS A 77 10.72 11.48 9.91
N GLY A 78 9.48 11.47 10.41
CA GLY A 78 9.02 12.44 11.40
C GLY A 78 8.48 13.74 10.80
N GLU A 79 8.20 13.78 9.50
CA GLU A 79 7.53 14.94 8.87
C GLU A 79 6.04 14.91 9.22
N ALA A 80 5.46 16.07 9.51
CA ALA A 80 4.02 16.17 9.79
C ALA A 80 3.20 16.19 8.48
N ILE A 81 2.32 15.20 8.31
CA ILE A 81 1.48 15.07 7.11
C ILE A 81 0.20 15.88 7.30
N CYS A 82 -0.55 15.57 8.35
CA CYS A 82 -1.85 16.17 8.62
C CYS A 82 -2.24 16.06 10.09
N LEU A 83 -3.18 16.93 10.47
CA LEU A 83 -3.96 16.83 11.70
C LEU A 83 -5.24 16.07 11.41
N ALA A 84 -5.56 15.13 12.28
CA ALA A 84 -6.72 14.26 12.15
C ALA A 84 -7.43 14.07 13.48
N LEU A 85 -8.71 13.67 13.40
CA LEU A 85 -9.50 13.22 14.53
C LEU A 85 -9.53 11.70 14.53
N ALA A 86 -9.18 11.09 15.67
CA ALA A 86 -9.20 9.65 15.84
C ALA A 86 -10.64 9.12 15.85
N LEU A 87 -10.91 8.08 15.07
CA LEU A 87 -12.19 7.35 15.03
C LEU A 87 -12.10 5.97 15.69
N MET A 88 -10.91 5.58 16.12
CA MET A 88 -10.63 4.31 16.80
C MET A 88 -9.73 4.57 18.01
N THR A 89 -9.97 3.82 19.09
CA THR A 89 -9.08 3.80 20.25
C THR A 89 -7.86 2.92 20.00
N THR A 90 -6.81 3.12 20.79
CA THR A 90 -5.60 2.27 20.76
C THR A 90 -5.92 0.77 20.88
N SER A 91 -6.85 0.39 21.76
CA SER A 91 -7.25 -1.00 21.99
C SER A 91 -7.94 -1.60 20.78
N THR A 92 -8.82 -0.84 20.12
CA THR A 92 -9.54 -1.31 18.93
C THR A 92 -8.62 -1.37 17.71
N MET A 93 -7.65 -0.46 17.59
CA MET A 93 -6.61 -0.50 16.57
C MET A 93 -5.71 -1.73 16.66
N ALA A 94 -5.46 -2.25 17.87
CA ALA A 94 -4.63 -3.43 18.07
C ALA A 94 -5.34 -4.75 17.70
N VAL A 95 -6.68 -4.80 17.82
CA VAL A 95 -7.47 -6.02 17.61
C VAL A 95 -8.02 -6.14 16.19
N THR A 96 -8.33 -5.00 15.54
CA THR A 96 -9.11 -5.01 14.30
C THR A 96 -8.21 -5.00 13.06
N ASP A 97 -8.46 -5.88 12.10
CA ASP A 97 -7.69 -5.96 10.84
C ASP A 97 -8.11 -4.94 9.77
N HIS A 98 -9.27 -4.31 9.93
CA HIS A 98 -9.88 -3.44 8.93
C HIS A 98 -10.67 -2.31 9.59
N GLY A 99 -10.63 -1.12 8.99
CA GLY A 99 -11.33 0.03 9.55
C GLY A 99 -10.68 1.34 9.17
N VAL A 100 -11.45 2.41 9.41
CA VAL A 100 -10.98 3.78 9.29
C VAL A 100 -10.49 4.24 10.64
N VAL A 101 -9.21 4.60 10.72
CA VAL A 101 -8.56 4.97 11.98
C VAL A 101 -8.80 6.43 12.31
N ALA A 102 -8.72 7.30 11.30
CA ALA A 102 -8.79 8.73 11.52
C ALA A 102 -9.39 9.48 10.34
N LYS A 103 -10.11 10.55 10.67
CA LYS A 103 -10.67 11.51 9.71
C LYS A 103 -9.76 12.75 9.68
N ILE A 104 -9.33 13.16 8.50
CA ILE A 104 -8.49 14.34 8.32
C ILE A 104 -9.29 15.60 8.71
N LYS A 105 -8.65 16.47 9.50
CA LYS A 105 -9.11 17.83 9.83
C LYS A 105 -8.41 18.85 8.93
N ARG A 106 -7.07 18.80 8.86
CA ARG A 106 -6.26 19.71 8.02
C ARG A 106 -5.00 19.02 7.50
N VAL A 107 -4.74 19.11 6.20
CA VAL A 107 -3.49 18.66 5.57
C VAL A 107 -2.46 19.77 5.65
N ILE A 108 -1.23 19.42 6.01
CA ILE A 108 -0.10 20.34 6.17
C ILE A 108 0.92 20.13 5.04
N MET A 109 1.24 18.86 4.75
CA MET A 109 2.20 18.48 3.72
C MET A 109 1.68 18.77 2.31
N GLU A 110 2.60 19.15 1.42
CA GLU A 110 2.29 19.36 0.01
C GLU A 110 1.87 18.08 -0.71
N ARG A 111 1.17 18.25 -1.83
CA ARG A 111 0.79 17.14 -2.70
C ARG A 111 2.00 16.73 -3.53
N ASP A 112 2.12 15.44 -3.81
CA ASP A 112 3.18 14.87 -4.66
C ASP A 112 4.63 14.92 -4.12
N THR A 113 4.83 15.28 -2.86
CA THR A 113 6.14 15.06 -2.17
C THR A 113 6.54 13.58 -2.16
N TYR A 114 5.55 12.68 -2.12
CA TYR A 114 5.74 11.24 -2.19
C TYR A 114 5.13 10.66 -3.48
N ALA A 115 5.87 9.77 -4.15
CA ALA A 115 5.41 9.13 -5.38
C ALA A 115 4.08 8.38 -5.19
N ARG A 116 3.16 8.55 -6.14
CA ARG A 116 1.84 7.89 -6.09
C ARG A 116 2.02 6.38 -6.29
N LYS A 117 1.69 5.57 -5.27
CA LYS A 117 1.78 4.10 -5.36
C LYS A 117 0.48 3.38 -5.74
N TRP A 118 -0.58 4.14 -6.05
CA TRP A 118 -1.78 3.58 -6.70
C TRP A 118 -1.43 2.89 -8.02
N CYS A 119 -2.13 1.79 -8.36
CA CYS A 119 -1.93 1.02 -9.59
C CYS A 119 -0.62 0.20 -9.71
N LEU A 120 0.15 0.05 -8.63
CA LEU A 120 1.39 -0.77 -8.56
C LEU A 120 1.20 -2.13 -7.86
N GLY A 121 -0.05 -2.56 -7.63
CA GLY A 121 -0.33 -3.84 -6.99
C GLY A 121 0.11 -5.05 -7.84
N PRO A 122 0.33 -6.22 -7.21
CA PRO A 122 0.84 -7.42 -7.90
C PRO A 122 -0.07 -7.87 -9.05
N VAL A 123 -1.38 -7.67 -8.94
CA VAL A 123 -2.35 -7.99 -10.00
C VAL A 123 -2.24 -6.99 -11.15
N ALA A 124 -2.11 -5.70 -10.85
CA ALA A 124 -1.99 -4.64 -11.86
C ALA A 124 -0.68 -4.77 -12.65
N SER A 125 0.43 -5.06 -11.96
CA SER A 125 1.74 -5.29 -12.56
C SER A 125 1.74 -6.54 -13.45
N LYS A 126 1.15 -7.65 -13.00
CA LYS A 126 0.96 -8.86 -13.85
C LYS A 126 0.14 -8.55 -15.09
N LYS A 127 -0.96 -7.79 -14.96
CA LYS A 127 -1.77 -7.39 -16.11
C LYS A 127 -0.96 -6.56 -17.11
N LYS A 128 -0.20 -5.57 -16.64
CA LYS A 128 0.70 -4.77 -17.50
C LYS A 128 1.79 -5.63 -18.16
N ALA A 129 2.40 -6.56 -17.43
CA ALA A 129 3.38 -7.49 -17.98
C ALA A 129 2.78 -8.39 -19.06
N MET A 130 1.57 -8.93 -18.84
CA MET A 130 0.90 -9.75 -19.85
C MET A 130 0.46 -8.96 -21.09
N ILE A 131 0.11 -7.68 -20.95
CA ILE A 131 -0.14 -6.78 -22.09
C ILE A 131 1.17 -6.54 -22.87
N SER A 132 2.28 -6.28 -22.16
CA SER A 132 3.60 -6.10 -22.78
C SER A 132 4.08 -7.37 -23.52
N GLN A 133 3.78 -8.55 -22.99
CA GLN A 133 4.08 -9.84 -23.64
C GLN A 133 3.10 -10.17 -24.79
N GLY A 134 2.08 -9.34 -25.04
CA GLY A 134 1.08 -9.55 -26.10
C GLY A 134 0.14 -10.74 -25.82
N LEU A 135 0.02 -11.16 -24.56
CA LEU A 135 -0.91 -12.21 -24.11
C LEU A 135 -2.32 -11.64 -23.91
N LEU A 136 -2.44 -10.34 -23.64
CA LEU A 136 -3.70 -9.62 -23.50
C LEU A 136 -3.74 -8.39 -24.42
N ASP A 137 -4.92 -8.14 -24.98
CA ASP A 137 -5.19 -6.93 -25.76
C ASP A 137 -5.29 -5.68 -24.85
N LYS A 138 -5.25 -4.48 -25.47
CA LYS A 138 -5.45 -3.17 -24.80
C LYS A 138 -6.70 -3.08 -23.91
N TYR A 139 -7.75 -3.85 -24.21
CA TYR A 139 -9.00 -3.91 -23.43
C TYR A 139 -9.02 -5.02 -22.37
N GLY A 140 -7.92 -5.76 -22.18
CA GLY A 140 -7.83 -6.84 -21.20
C GLY A 140 -8.57 -8.13 -21.60
N LYS A 141 -8.91 -8.30 -22.88
CA LYS A 141 -9.36 -9.59 -23.41
C LYS A 141 -8.16 -10.49 -23.71
N GLN A 142 -8.33 -11.79 -23.50
CA GLN A 142 -7.28 -12.78 -23.78
C GLN A 142 -7.08 -12.92 -25.30
N THR A 143 -5.84 -12.76 -25.75
CA THR A 143 -5.49 -12.93 -27.16
C THR A 143 -5.40 -14.44 -27.48
N ARG A 144 -5.54 -14.80 -28.76
CA ARG A 144 -5.42 -16.20 -29.23
C ARG A 144 -4.12 -16.89 -28.76
N LYS A 145 -3.03 -16.13 -28.62
CA LYS A 145 -1.74 -16.60 -28.06
C LYS A 145 -1.88 -17.17 -26.64
N LEU A 146 -2.59 -16.50 -25.74
CA LEU A 146 -2.74 -16.98 -24.35
C LEU A 146 -3.55 -18.29 -24.28
N ARG A 147 -4.51 -18.50 -25.20
CA ARG A 147 -5.30 -19.75 -25.28
C ARG A 147 -4.47 -20.97 -25.68
N LEU A 148 -3.41 -20.79 -26.46
CA LEU A 148 -2.54 -21.88 -26.92
C LEU A 148 -1.53 -22.31 -25.84
N VAL A 149 -1.07 -21.39 -24.98
CA VAL A 149 -0.14 -21.68 -23.87
C VAL A 149 -0.80 -22.50 -22.74
N GLY A 150 -2.13 -22.45 -22.64
CA GLY A 150 -2.91 -23.25 -21.67
C GLY A 150 -3.26 -24.67 -22.14
N VAL A 151 -2.90 -25.05 -23.36
CA VAL A 151 -3.05 -26.43 -23.83
C VAL A 151 -1.74 -27.13 -23.46
N PRO A 152 -1.73 -28.12 -22.54
CA PRO A 152 -0.58 -29.00 -22.45
C PRO A 152 -0.48 -29.63 -23.84
N LEU A 153 0.61 -29.35 -24.55
CA LEU A 153 0.96 -30.10 -25.76
C LEU A 153 0.96 -31.56 -25.33
N ILE A 154 -0.12 -32.25 -25.69
CA ILE A 154 -0.14 -33.69 -25.79
C ILE A 154 0.97 -34.01 -26.78
N THR A 155 2.06 -34.51 -26.22
CA THR A 155 2.98 -35.43 -26.85
C THR A 155 2.23 -36.30 -27.85
N ILE A 156 2.77 -36.36 -29.08
CA ILE A 156 2.82 -37.50 -30.01
C ILE A 156 2.59 -36.98 -31.44
N LEU A 157 3.69 -36.75 -32.14
CA LEU A 157 3.81 -37.16 -33.55
C LEU A 157 5.27 -37.44 -33.92
N VAL A 158 6.07 -38.01 -33.01
CA VAL A 158 7.23 -38.86 -33.36
C VAL A 158 7.41 -39.87 -32.22
N SER A 159 6.90 -41.09 -32.40
CA SER A 159 7.25 -42.37 -31.74
C SER A 159 6.01 -43.23 -31.41
N PRO A 160 5.90 -44.48 -31.89
CA PRO A 160 4.80 -45.39 -31.59
C PRO A 160 5.10 -46.18 -30.31
N ILE A 161 4.29 -46.01 -29.25
CA ILE A 161 4.34 -46.86 -28.05
C ILE A 161 2.89 -47.24 -27.64
N PRO A 162 2.59 -48.50 -27.22
CA PRO A 162 1.27 -49.12 -27.33
C PRO A 162 0.21 -48.63 -26.32
N LEU A 163 -1.06 -48.76 -26.73
CA LEU A 163 -2.33 -48.29 -26.14
C LEU A 163 -2.67 -48.65 -24.66
N ALA A 164 -1.81 -49.36 -23.92
CA ALA A 164 -2.19 -49.98 -22.65
C ALA A 164 -2.08 -49.09 -21.40
N VAL A 165 -1.39 -47.94 -21.46
CA VAL A 165 -1.05 -47.16 -20.23
C VAL A 165 -2.01 -45.98 -19.96
N ALA A 166 -2.87 -45.61 -20.91
CA ALA A 166 -3.73 -44.42 -20.82
C ALA A 166 -4.86 -44.52 -19.75
N SER A 167 -5.31 -45.72 -19.41
CA SER A 167 -6.48 -45.92 -18.53
C SER A 167 -6.20 -45.58 -17.05
N ARG A 168 -4.96 -45.73 -16.56
CA ARG A 168 -4.63 -45.50 -15.13
C ARG A 168 -4.47 -44.04 -14.74
N TYR A 169 -4.04 -43.18 -15.67
CA TYR A 169 -3.77 -41.77 -15.36
C TYR A 169 -5.03 -40.90 -15.27
N HIS A 170 -6.02 -41.18 -16.13
CA HIS A 170 -7.29 -40.44 -16.15
C HIS A 170 -8.08 -40.63 -14.84
N TRP A 171 -8.03 -41.81 -14.23
CA TRP A 171 -8.73 -42.10 -12.97
C TRP A 171 -8.09 -41.43 -11.74
N LYS A 172 -6.75 -41.32 -11.71
CA LYS A 172 -6.01 -40.71 -10.59
C LYS A 172 -6.23 -39.20 -10.51
N ILE A 173 -6.34 -38.52 -11.66
CA ILE A 173 -6.62 -37.08 -11.74
C ILE A 173 -8.07 -36.79 -11.31
N ARG A 174 -9.03 -37.62 -11.73
CA ARG A 174 -10.46 -37.45 -11.39
C ARG A 174 -10.73 -37.59 -9.89
N LYS A 175 -10.03 -38.50 -9.18
CA LYS A 175 -10.13 -38.61 -7.72
C LYS A 175 -9.56 -37.42 -6.96
N ARG A 176 -8.52 -36.76 -7.48
CA ARG A 176 -7.88 -35.60 -6.82
C ARG A 176 -8.74 -34.34 -6.91
N PHE A 177 -9.47 -34.17 -8.02
CA PHE A 177 -10.41 -33.05 -8.21
C PHE A 177 -11.66 -33.16 -7.32
N MET A 178 -12.15 -34.38 -7.09
CA MET A 178 -13.38 -34.60 -6.31
C MET A 178 -13.20 -34.33 -4.80
N LYS A 179 -12.01 -34.59 -4.24
CA LYS A 179 -11.68 -34.29 -2.83
C LYS A 179 -11.61 -32.78 -2.55
N THR A 180 -11.07 -31.98 -3.47
CA THR A 180 -10.98 -30.52 -3.32
C THR A 180 -12.34 -29.81 -3.32
N SER A 181 -13.32 -30.36 -4.05
CA SER A 181 -14.67 -29.79 -4.14
C SER A 181 -15.46 -29.95 -2.83
N HIS A 182 -15.30 -31.08 -2.14
CA HIS A 182 -15.95 -31.33 -0.85
C HIS A 182 -15.37 -30.45 0.28
N GLN A 183 -14.07 -30.16 0.24
CA GLN A 183 -13.42 -29.30 1.25
C GLN A 183 -13.89 -27.84 1.18
N LYS A 184 -14.17 -27.33 -0.04
CA LYS A 184 -14.68 -25.96 -0.25
C LYS A 184 -16.14 -25.79 0.17
N ARG A 185 -16.99 -26.82 0.03
CA ARG A 185 -18.39 -26.77 0.48
C ARG A 185 -18.53 -26.73 2.01
N LYS A 186 -17.61 -27.34 2.77
CA LYS A 186 -17.65 -27.31 4.25
C LYS A 186 -17.16 -26.00 4.88
N LYS A 187 -16.39 -25.17 4.17
CA LYS A 187 -15.87 -23.89 4.70
C LYS A 187 -16.75 -22.66 4.40
N GLY A 188 -17.84 -22.83 3.64
CA GLY A 188 -18.80 -21.76 3.32
C GLY A 188 -20.06 -21.75 4.19
N LYS A 189 -20.09 -22.52 5.29
CA LYS A 189 -21.14 -22.50 6.31
C LYS A 189 -20.48 -22.52 7.69
N ARG A 190 -19.98 -21.37 8.12
CA ARG A 190 -19.78 -20.94 9.50
C ARG A 190 -19.62 -19.43 9.49
#